data_AF-Q2TY61-F1
#
_entry.id   AF-Q2TY61-F1
#
_cell.length_a   1.000
_cell.length_b   1.000
_cell.length_c   1.000
_cell.angle_alpha   90.00
_cell.angle_beta   90.00
_cell.angle_gamma   90.00
#
_symmetry.space_group_name_H-M   'P 1'
#
loop_
_entity.id
_entity.type
_entity.pdbx_description
1 polymer ?
#
loop_
_entity_poly.entity_id
_entity_poly.type
_entity_poly.pdbx_seq_one_letter_code
_entity_poly.pdbx_strand_id
1 'polypeptide(L)'
;MLALTLHMAYPNPVEPPWFNFGFCTCYDEYQERALGGLFGKLLSGDNLFDDVPTSILRMQNIQTATFTEFRKAYESGTMIQLMDSKGFKQYRLQFPYLEEFFTSPPCGPHLSVWSLKQFLAIYNPAEFPPDNTISADYGFMNCKTFTETCTLMELYKRLLRKASLLDLHEACVAGKLFEFAECFHKMDQAHR
;
A
#
# COMPACT_ATOMS: atom_id res chain seq x y z
N MET A 1 -0.69 -4.53 15.09
CA MET A 1 -1.13 -3.11 15.09
C MET A 1 -0.77 -2.41 16.37
N LEU A 2 -1.38 -2.72 17.53
CA LEU A 2 -1.07 -2.02 18.79
C LEU A 2 0.43 -2.00 19.16
N ALA A 3 1.15 -3.11 18.92
CA ALA A 3 2.61 -3.14 19.12
C ALA A 3 3.40 -2.29 18.10
N LEU A 4 2.90 -2.15 16.87
CA LEU A 4 3.53 -1.34 15.81
C LEU A 4 3.29 0.16 16.04
N THR A 5 2.12 0.50 16.57
CA THR A 5 1.75 1.85 17.01
C THR A 5 2.73 2.42 18.03
N LEU A 6 3.25 1.58 18.93
CA LEU A 6 4.15 1.98 20.00
C LEU A 6 5.58 2.30 19.53
N HIS A 7 5.98 1.84 18.34
CA HIS A 7 7.35 1.97 17.85
C HIS A 7 7.52 2.93 16.67
N MET A 8 6.48 3.66 16.25
CA MET A 8 6.52 4.57 15.09
C MET A 8 7.09 3.89 13.82
N ALA A 9 6.95 2.56 13.76
CA ALA A 9 7.42 1.70 12.69
C ALA A 9 6.21 1.23 11.89
N TYR A 10 6.29 1.36 10.57
CA TYR A 10 5.40 0.63 9.69
C TYR A 10 5.86 -0.85 9.66
N PRO A 11 4.95 -1.81 9.46
CA PRO A 11 5.30 -3.23 9.47
C PRO A 11 6.28 -3.55 8.33
N ASN A 12 7.04 -4.64 8.44
CA ASN A 12 7.84 -5.09 7.31
C ASN A 12 6.90 -5.58 6.18
N PRO A 13 7.19 -5.32 4.88
CA PRO A 13 6.36 -5.78 3.77
C PRO A 13 6.05 -7.29 3.73
N VAL A 14 6.90 -8.12 4.35
CA VAL A 14 6.68 -9.57 4.53
C VAL A 14 5.55 -9.85 5.53
N GLU A 15 5.31 -8.96 6.49
CA GLU A 15 4.34 -9.17 7.55
C GLU A 15 2.92 -8.89 7.04
N PRO A 16 1.93 -9.76 7.34
CA PRO A 16 0.54 -9.57 6.92
C PRO A 16 -0.05 -8.18 7.25
N PRO A 17 0.24 -7.56 8.42
CA PRO A 17 -0.23 -6.20 8.71
C PRO A 17 0.17 -5.13 7.69
N TRP A 18 1.31 -5.27 6.99
CA TRP A 18 1.71 -4.28 6.00
C TRP A 18 0.72 -4.24 4.83
N PHE A 19 0.37 -5.41 4.30
CA PHE A 19 -0.64 -5.49 3.26
C PHE A 19 -2.03 -5.15 3.80
N ASN A 20 -2.43 -5.81 4.88
CA ASN A 20 -3.78 -5.75 5.45
C ASN A 20 -4.24 -4.33 5.81
N PHE A 21 -3.33 -3.48 6.26
CA PHE A 21 -3.65 -2.10 6.63
C PHE A 21 -3.38 -1.08 5.51
N GLY A 22 -3.17 -1.56 4.28
CA GLY A 22 -3.07 -0.72 3.09
C GLY A 22 -1.74 0.00 2.96
N PHE A 23 -0.66 -0.43 3.60
CA PHE A 23 0.65 0.20 3.38
C PHE A 23 1.15 -0.01 1.94
N CYS A 24 0.66 -1.05 1.26
CA CYS A 24 0.84 -1.24 -0.18
C CYS A 24 0.27 -0.11 -1.05
N THR A 25 -0.60 0.75 -0.50
CA THR A 25 -1.13 1.93 -1.21
C THR A 25 -0.17 3.12 -1.18
N CYS A 26 0.88 3.07 -0.36
CA CYS A 26 1.83 4.14 -0.20
C CYS A 26 2.85 4.20 -1.35
N TYR A 27 3.23 5.43 -1.72
CA TYR A 27 4.28 5.67 -2.70
C TYR A 27 5.66 5.31 -2.14
N ASP A 28 5.94 5.71 -0.90
CA ASP A 28 7.23 5.57 -0.24
C ASP A 28 7.11 5.38 1.29
N GLU A 29 8.26 5.18 1.93
CA GLU A 29 8.40 4.99 3.36
C GLU A 29 7.92 6.18 4.21
N TYR A 30 7.97 7.41 3.66
CA TYR A 30 7.47 8.59 4.36
C TYR A 30 5.95 8.55 4.48
N GLN A 31 5.27 8.20 3.38
CA GLN A 31 3.83 7.98 3.40
C GLN A 31 3.45 6.76 4.26
N GLU A 32 4.24 5.68 4.24
CA GLU A 32 4.03 4.54 5.15
C GLU A 32 4.11 4.96 6.62
N ARG A 33 5.11 5.76 7.00
CA ARG A 33 5.20 6.31 8.35
C ARG A 33 4.01 7.21 8.69
N ALA A 34 3.58 8.07 7.76
CA ALA A 34 2.42 8.94 7.96
C ALA A 34 1.13 8.13 8.17
N LEU A 35 0.95 7.03 7.41
CA LEU A 35 -0.18 6.11 7.54
C LEU A 35 -0.15 5.37 8.89
N GLY A 36 1.02 4.89 9.32
CA GLY A 36 1.22 4.34 10.65
C GLY A 36 0.84 5.34 11.75
N GLY A 37 1.23 6.60 11.59
CA GLY A 37 0.84 7.70 12.47
C GLY A 37 -0.68 7.96 12.49
N LEU A 38 -1.37 7.85 11.34
CA LEU A 38 -2.83 7.93 11.27
C LEU A 38 -3.46 6.86 12.16
N PHE A 39 -3.07 5.60 11.96
CA PHE A 39 -3.59 4.48 12.74
C PHE A 39 -3.25 4.61 14.23
N GLY A 40 -2.07 5.14 14.55
CA GLY A 40 -1.66 5.38 15.92
C GLY A 40 -2.51 6.43 16.62
N LYS A 41 -2.73 7.58 15.98
CA LYS A 41 -3.64 8.61 16.49
C LYS A 41 -5.08 8.10 16.60
N LEU A 42 -5.52 7.28 15.65
CA LEU A 42 -6.86 6.69 15.69
C LEU A 42 -7.05 5.78 16.90
N LEU A 43 -6.05 4.98 17.29
CA LEU A 43 -6.17 4.00 18.38
C LEU A 43 -5.76 4.55 19.75
N SER A 44 -4.80 5.47 19.80
CA SER A 44 -4.16 5.93 21.04
C SER A 44 -4.32 7.43 21.32
N GLY A 45 -4.82 8.20 20.36
CA GLY A 45 -5.00 9.65 20.48
C GLY A 45 -3.67 10.40 20.41
N ASP A 46 -3.69 11.67 20.85
CA ASP A 46 -2.50 12.52 20.89
C ASP A 46 -1.62 12.28 22.13
N ASN A 47 -1.98 11.34 23.01
CA ASN A 47 -1.29 11.02 24.28
C ASN A 47 0.16 10.50 24.10
N LEU A 48 0.67 10.41 22.87
CA LEU A 48 2.07 10.10 22.58
C LEU A 48 2.97 11.36 22.57
N PHE A 49 2.41 12.57 22.61
CA PHE A 49 3.14 13.85 22.49
C PHE A 49 2.83 14.85 23.60
N ASP A 50 2.45 14.42 24.81
CA ASP A 50 2.13 15.32 25.93
C ASP A 50 3.30 16.25 26.35
N ASP A 51 4.54 15.93 25.96
CA ASP A 51 5.73 16.72 26.33
C ASP A 51 6.19 17.76 25.28
N VAL A 52 5.55 17.87 24.11
CA VAL A 52 5.98 18.82 23.06
C VAL A 52 4.86 19.83 22.73
N PRO A 53 4.99 21.11 23.13
CA PRO A 53 4.02 22.15 22.78
C PRO A 53 4.14 22.47 21.28
N THR A 54 3.47 21.68 20.44
CA THR A 54 3.48 21.89 19.00
C THR A 54 2.26 22.71 18.62
N SER A 55 2.49 23.89 18.04
CA SER A 55 1.49 24.86 17.56
C SER A 55 0.70 24.40 16.33
N ILE A 56 0.60 23.10 16.08
CA ILE A 56 -0.14 22.56 14.95
C ILE A 56 -1.61 22.54 15.34
N LEU A 57 -2.42 23.23 14.53
CA LEU A 57 -3.89 23.28 14.56
C LEU A 57 -4.48 22.07 15.29
N ARG A 58 -4.89 22.29 16.54
CA ARG A 58 -5.64 21.31 17.34
C ARG A 58 -6.93 21.06 16.55
N MET A 59 -6.95 20.00 15.73
CA MET A 59 -8.11 19.66 14.92
C MET A 59 -9.26 19.42 15.88
N GLN A 60 -10.24 20.33 15.85
CA GLN A 60 -11.41 20.24 16.68
C GLN A 60 -12.16 18.95 16.30
N ASN A 61 -12.50 18.13 17.31
CA ASN A 61 -13.29 16.89 17.20
C ASN A 61 -12.58 15.62 16.71
N ILE A 62 -11.26 15.46 16.90
CA ILE A 62 -10.63 14.14 16.77
C ILE A 62 -10.99 13.26 17.98
N GLN A 63 -11.44 12.03 17.73
CA GLN A 63 -11.76 11.03 18.76
C GLN A 63 -10.96 9.75 18.52
N THR A 64 -10.62 9.04 19.59
CA THR A 64 -10.04 7.71 19.48
C THR A 64 -11.11 6.66 19.17
N ALA A 65 -10.72 5.66 18.39
CA ALA A 65 -11.47 4.42 18.22
C ALA A 65 -11.01 3.41 19.27
N THR A 66 -11.96 2.74 19.89
CA THR A 66 -11.68 1.54 20.68
C THR A 66 -11.16 0.43 19.77
N PHE A 67 -10.41 -0.51 20.34
CA PHE A 67 -9.97 -1.68 19.60
C PHE A 67 -11.13 -2.47 18.97
N THR A 68 -12.26 -2.56 19.66
CA THR A 68 -13.46 -3.24 19.17
C THR A 68 -14.09 -2.52 17.98
N GLU A 69 -14.22 -1.18 18.02
CA GLU A 69 -14.70 -0.39 16.88
C GLU A 69 -13.77 -0.56 15.67
N PHE A 70 -12.45 -0.46 15.90
CA PHE A 70 -11.45 -0.63 14.86
C PHE A 70 -11.54 -2.01 14.21
N ARG A 71 -11.53 -3.07 15.03
CA ARG A 71 -11.61 -4.45 14.54
C ARG A 71 -12.89 -4.69 13.75
N LYS A 72 -14.03 -4.23 14.27
CA LYS A 72 -15.32 -4.37 13.59
C LYS A 72 -15.30 -3.66 12.24
N ALA A 73 -14.81 -2.42 12.18
CA ALA A 73 -14.74 -1.66 10.95
C ALA A 73 -13.81 -2.30 9.92
N TYR A 74 -12.69 -2.85 10.36
CA TYR A 74 -11.77 -3.62 9.51
C TYR A 74 -12.44 -4.87 8.94
N GLU A 75 -13.07 -5.70 9.78
CA GLU A 75 -13.73 -6.93 9.35
C GLU A 75 -14.92 -6.66 8.41
N SER A 76 -15.62 -5.53 8.58
CA SER A 76 -16.76 -5.16 7.73
C SER A 76 -16.43 -4.28 6.53
N GLY A 77 -15.15 -3.95 6.26
CA GLY A 77 -14.79 -3.06 5.14
C GLY A 77 -15.27 -1.61 5.31
N THR A 78 -15.45 -1.14 6.55
CA THR A 78 -15.95 0.22 6.88
C THR A 78 -14.89 1.07 7.57
N MET A 79 -13.61 0.74 7.42
CA MET A 79 -12.49 1.51 7.99
C MET A 79 -12.52 2.98 7.62
N ILE A 80 -12.87 3.28 6.37
CA ILE A 80 -13.02 4.65 5.86
C ILE A 80 -14.07 5.44 6.64
N GLN A 81 -15.24 4.82 6.87
CA GLN A 81 -16.33 5.42 7.62
C GLN A 81 -15.94 5.64 9.08
N LEU A 82 -15.21 4.70 9.69
CA LEU A 82 -14.67 4.84 11.03
C LEU A 82 -13.73 6.04 11.12
N MET A 83 -12.73 6.14 10.23
CA MET A 83 -11.79 7.26 10.19
C MET A 83 -12.51 8.61 10.08
N ASP A 84 -13.45 8.71 9.14
CA ASP A 84 -14.23 9.94 8.92
C ASP A 84 -15.08 10.30 10.16
N SER A 85 -15.75 9.31 10.78
CA SER A 85 -16.56 9.51 11.98
C SER A 85 -15.76 9.95 13.22
N LYS A 86 -14.47 9.59 13.26
CA LYS A 86 -13.53 9.93 14.32
C LYS A 86 -12.76 11.23 14.05
N GLY A 87 -13.09 11.95 12.98
CA GLY A 87 -12.50 13.25 12.63
C GLY A 87 -11.23 13.18 11.77
N PHE A 88 -10.84 12.00 11.27
CA PHE A 88 -9.60 11.80 10.51
C PHE A 88 -9.74 12.02 9.00
N LYS A 89 -10.90 12.45 8.50
CA LYS A 89 -11.17 12.59 7.06
C LYS A 89 -10.08 13.38 6.33
N GLN A 90 -9.72 14.57 6.83
CA GLN A 90 -8.70 15.41 6.18
C GLN A 90 -7.31 14.75 6.15
N TYR A 91 -6.98 13.96 7.17
CA TYR A 91 -5.71 13.24 7.24
C TYR A 91 -5.72 12.02 6.30
N ARG A 92 -6.83 11.28 6.27
CA ARG A 92 -7.08 10.14 5.36
C ARG A 92 -6.97 10.53 3.89
N LEU A 93 -7.45 11.71 3.51
CA LEU A 93 -7.41 12.19 2.12
C LEU A 93 -5.98 12.41 1.58
N GLN A 94 -4.95 12.40 2.44
CA GLN A 94 -3.55 12.42 2.01
C GLN A 94 -3.09 11.07 1.40
N PHE A 95 -3.91 10.02 1.53
CA PHE A 95 -3.65 8.68 1.02
C PHE A 95 -4.66 8.35 -0.10
N PRO A 96 -4.35 8.69 -1.37
CA PRO A 96 -5.33 8.69 -2.45
C PRO A 96 -5.92 7.30 -2.75
N TYR A 97 -5.15 6.23 -2.59
CA TYR A 97 -5.59 4.86 -2.88
C TYR A 97 -6.10 4.09 -1.66
N LEU A 98 -6.08 4.71 -0.48
CA LEU A 98 -6.47 4.04 0.76
C LEU A 98 -7.97 3.71 0.79
N GLU A 99 -8.79 4.56 0.17
CA GLU A 99 -10.24 4.34 0.03
C GLU A 99 -10.55 3.14 -0.86
N GLU A 100 -9.93 3.12 -2.04
CA GLU A 100 -10.06 2.01 -2.99
C GLU A 100 -9.64 0.70 -2.35
N PHE A 101 -8.52 0.69 -1.63
CA PHE A 101 -8.02 -0.48 -0.94
C PHE A 101 -9.01 -1.04 0.10
N PHE A 102 -9.63 -0.17 0.91
CA PHE A 102 -10.58 -0.57 1.94
C PHE A 102 -12.03 -0.76 1.44
N THR A 103 -12.29 -0.55 0.15
CA THR A 103 -13.60 -0.86 -0.44
C THR A 103 -13.86 -2.37 -0.42
N SER A 104 -12.81 -3.19 -0.53
CA SER A 104 -12.87 -4.62 -0.30
C SER A 104 -12.61 -4.95 1.17
N PRO A 105 -13.39 -5.87 1.78
CA PRO A 105 -13.05 -6.40 3.10
C PRO A 105 -11.73 -7.19 3.04
N PRO A 106 -11.07 -7.45 4.19
CA PRO A 106 -9.75 -8.09 4.26
C PRO A 106 -9.62 -9.44 3.54
N CYS A 107 -10.72 -10.20 3.46
CA CYS A 107 -10.78 -11.50 2.78
C CYS A 107 -11.41 -11.39 1.38
N GLY A 108 -11.69 -10.18 0.91
CA GLY A 108 -12.26 -9.91 -0.40
C GLY A 108 -11.18 -9.81 -1.49
N PRO A 109 -11.60 -9.77 -2.77
CA PRO A 109 -10.66 -9.59 -3.86
C PRO A 109 -10.06 -8.17 -3.78
N HIS A 110 -8.73 -8.11 -3.65
CA HIS A 110 -7.96 -6.88 -3.82
C HIS A 110 -7.41 -6.82 -5.25
N LEU A 111 -7.19 -5.59 -5.76
CA LEU A 111 -6.55 -5.42 -7.06
C LEU A 111 -5.17 -6.09 -7.04
N SER A 112 -4.85 -6.86 -8.09
CA SER A 112 -3.60 -7.60 -8.17
C SER A 112 -2.35 -6.72 -8.12
N VAL A 113 -2.49 -5.43 -8.45
CA VAL A 113 -1.40 -4.47 -8.39
C VAL A 113 -0.91 -4.22 -6.97
N TRP A 114 -1.77 -4.43 -5.96
CA TRP A 114 -1.36 -4.36 -4.56
C TRP A 114 -0.43 -5.51 -4.19
N SER A 115 -0.70 -6.73 -4.68
CA SER A 115 0.21 -7.87 -4.53
C SER A 115 1.52 -7.64 -5.26
N LEU A 116 1.48 -7.04 -6.46
CA LEU A 116 2.70 -6.64 -7.17
C LEU A 116 3.52 -5.66 -6.34
N LYS A 117 2.89 -4.63 -5.77
CA LYS A 117 3.59 -3.64 -4.93
C LYS A 117 4.23 -4.28 -3.70
N GLN A 118 3.56 -5.24 -3.05
CA GLN A 118 4.14 -5.99 -1.94
C GLN A 118 5.37 -6.79 -2.37
N PHE A 119 5.26 -7.54 -3.46
CA PHE A 119 6.37 -8.34 -4.00
C PHE A 119 7.60 -7.48 -4.33
N LEU A 120 7.39 -6.30 -4.92
CA LEU A 120 8.46 -5.35 -5.22
C LEU A 120 9.04 -4.67 -3.97
N ALA A 121 8.26 -4.51 -2.90
CA ALA A 121 8.71 -3.97 -1.63
C ALA A 121 9.55 -4.98 -0.83
N ILE A 122 9.15 -6.27 -0.83
CA ILE A 122 9.93 -7.35 -0.21
C ILE A 122 11.29 -7.52 -0.90
N TYR A 123 11.32 -7.45 -2.24
CA TYR A 123 12.54 -7.48 -3.05
C TYR A 123 13.48 -8.66 -2.73
N ASN A 124 12.91 -9.83 -2.44
CA ASN A 124 13.63 -11.07 -2.18
C ASN A 124 12.91 -12.25 -2.86
N PRO A 125 12.97 -12.35 -4.20
CA PRO A 125 12.23 -13.37 -4.96
C PRO A 125 12.72 -14.81 -4.72
N ALA A 126 13.85 -15.00 -4.03
CA ALA A 126 14.36 -16.32 -3.69
C ALA A 126 13.60 -16.94 -2.51
N GLU A 127 13.30 -16.13 -1.49
CA GLU A 127 12.55 -16.55 -0.30
C GLU A 127 11.04 -16.35 -0.49
N PHE A 128 10.65 -15.28 -1.20
CA PHE A 128 9.27 -14.90 -1.45
C PHE A 128 9.02 -14.85 -2.97
N PRO A 129 8.83 -16.00 -3.63
CA PRO A 129 8.59 -16.06 -5.07
C PRO A 129 7.25 -15.38 -5.44
N PRO A 130 7.07 -14.98 -6.72
CA PRO A 130 5.82 -14.37 -7.16
C PRO A 130 4.64 -15.31 -6.95
N ASP A 131 3.55 -14.78 -6.37
CA ASP A 131 2.32 -15.55 -6.20
C ASP A 131 1.63 -15.82 -7.56
N ASN A 132 0.59 -16.65 -7.55
CA ASN A 132 -0.15 -17.02 -8.75
C ASN A 132 -0.79 -15.81 -9.45
N THR A 133 -1.24 -14.83 -8.65
CA THR A 133 -1.93 -13.63 -9.15
C THR A 133 -0.96 -12.80 -9.97
N ILE A 134 0.20 -12.44 -9.41
CA ILE A 134 1.17 -11.61 -10.11
C ILE A 134 1.91 -12.38 -11.20
N SER A 135 2.02 -13.70 -11.06
CA SER A 135 2.56 -14.58 -12.10
C SER A 135 1.75 -14.49 -13.38
N ALA A 136 0.42 -14.58 -13.28
CA ALA A 136 -0.46 -14.46 -14.43
C ALA A 136 -0.56 -13.00 -14.91
N ASP A 137 -0.91 -12.09 -14.01
CA ASP A 137 -1.30 -10.72 -14.35
C ASP A 137 -0.13 -9.88 -14.89
N TYR A 138 1.06 -10.02 -14.29
CA TYR A 138 2.22 -9.18 -14.60
C TYR A 138 3.32 -9.91 -15.36
N GLY A 139 3.03 -11.12 -15.85
CA GLY A 139 3.90 -11.86 -16.75
C GLY A 139 5.08 -12.59 -16.09
N PHE A 140 5.13 -12.69 -14.76
CA PHE A 140 6.19 -13.46 -14.08
C PHE A 140 6.13 -14.96 -14.40
N MET A 141 4.97 -15.50 -14.81
CA MET A 141 4.85 -16.88 -15.29
C MET A 141 5.70 -17.18 -16.54
N ASN A 142 6.11 -16.14 -17.28
CA ASN A 142 6.96 -16.27 -18.46
C ASN A 142 8.47 -16.24 -18.13
N CYS A 143 8.83 -15.90 -16.89
CA CYS A 143 10.23 -15.91 -16.44
C CYS A 143 10.67 -17.36 -16.18
N LYS A 144 11.69 -17.83 -16.88
CA LYS A 144 12.26 -19.17 -16.77
C LYS A 144 13.45 -19.23 -15.83
N THR A 145 14.07 -18.08 -15.56
CA THR A 145 15.28 -17.97 -14.75
C THR A 145 15.12 -16.93 -13.64
N PHE A 146 15.87 -17.09 -12.55
CA PHE A 146 15.94 -16.10 -11.47
C PHE A 146 16.34 -14.71 -11.99
N THR A 147 17.26 -14.66 -12.95
CA THR A 147 17.71 -13.41 -13.59
C THR A 147 16.57 -12.70 -14.33
N GLU A 148 15.72 -13.43 -15.06
CA GLU A 148 14.56 -12.86 -15.73
C GLU A 148 13.55 -12.29 -14.72
N THR A 149 13.28 -13.03 -13.63
CA THR A 149 12.42 -12.55 -12.54
C THR A 149 12.95 -11.25 -11.94
N CYS A 150 14.23 -11.20 -11.56
CA CYS A 150 14.86 -10.00 -11.02
C CYS A 150 14.85 -8.83 -12.02
N THR A 151 15.06 -9.11 -13.31
CA THR A 151 15.01 -8.09 -14.37
C THR A 151 13.61 -7.50 -14.51
N LEU A 152 12.57 -8.33 -14.49
CA LEU A 152 11.18 -7.89 -14.58
C LEU A 152 10.75 -7.10 -13.32
N MET A 153 11.21 -7.52 -12.13
CA MET A 153 11.02 -6.74 -10.90
C MET A 153 11.62 -5.34 -11.00
N GLU A 154 12.85 -5.22 -11.50
CA GLU A 154 13.50 -3.92 -11.70
C GLU A 154 12.78 -3.05 -12.74
N LEU A 155 12.25 -3.67 -13.80
CA LEU A 155 11.43 -2.98 -14.79
C LEU A 155 10.18 -2.36 -14.15
N TYR A 156 9.41 -3.15 -13.39
CA TYR A 156 8.23 -2.64 -12.70
C TYR A 156 8.57 -1.59 -11.63
N LYS A 157 9.66 -1.77 -10.87
CA LYS A 157 10.16 -0.74 -9.94
C LYS A 157 10.45 0.58 -10.64
N ARG A 158 11.12 0.54 -11.79
CA ARG A 158 11.43 1.75 -12.59
C ARG A 158 10.18 2.37 -13.18
N LEU A 159 9.23 1.56 -13.64
CA LEU A 159 7.95 2.00 -14.18
C LEU A 159 7.13 2.74 -13.12
N LEU A 160 6.97 2.15 -11.94
CA LEU A 160 6.17 2.71 -10.83
C LEU A 160 6.80 3.94 -10.16
N ARG A 161 8.02 4.33 -10.53
CA ARG A 161 8.58 5.66 -10.16
C ARG A 161 7.97 6.80 -10.99
N LYS A 162 7.31 6.49 -12.11
CA LYS A 162 6.78 7.46 -13.08
C LYS A 162 5.29 7.28 -13.33
N ALA A 163 4.81 6.06 -13.23
CA ALA A 163 3.45 5.67 -13.54
C ALA A 163 2.60 5.50 -12.27
N SER A 164 1.29 5.74 -12.38
CA SER A 164 0.30 5.41 -11.36
C SER A 164 0.15 3.90 -11.23
N LEU A 165 -0.01 3.41 -9.99
CA LEU A 165 -0.30 2.01 -9.69
C LEU A 165 -1.65 1.58 -10.29
N LEU A 166 -2.65 2.47 -10.25
CA LEU A 166 -3.97 2.15 -10.80
C LEU A 166 -3.95 2.09 -12.32
N ASP A 167 -3.25 3.00 -13.00
CA ASP A 167 -3.14 2.99 -14.46
C ASP A 167 -2.42 1.71 -14.95
N LEU A 168 -1.43 1.23 -14.19
CA LEU A 168 -0.78 -0.05 -14.47
C LEU A 168 -1.76 -1.22 -14.34
N HIS A 169 -2.62 -1.19 -13.32
CA HIS A 169 -3.65 -2.21 -13.13
C HIS A 169 -4.69 -2.18 -14.27
N GLU A 170 -5.13 -0.99 -14.69
CA GLU A 170 -6.04 -0.84 -15.83
C GLU A 170 -5.41 -1.37 -17.12
N ALA A 171 -4.12 -1.09 -17.35
CA ALA A 171 -3.37 -1.65 -18.47
C ALA A 171 -3.27 -3.18 -18.40
N CYS A 172 -3.08 -3.75 -17.20
CA CYS A 172 -3.13 -5.19 -16.95
C CYS A 172 -4.47 -5.80 -17.37
N VAL A 173 -5.57 -5.24 -16.84
CA VAL A 173 -6.94 -5.70 -17.14
C VAL A 173 -7.26 -5.58 -18.63
N ALA A 174 -6.75 -4.53 -19.28
CA ALA A 174 -6.93 -4.31 -20.72
C ALA A 174 -6.04 -5.20 -21.60
N GLY A 175 -5.11 -5.97 -21.03
CA GLY A 175 -4.12 -6.76 -21.79
C GLY A 175 -3.09 -5.90 -22.52
N LYS A 176 -2.82 -4.68 -22.03
CA LYS A 176 -1.98 -3.65 -22.67
C LYS A 176 -0.76 -3.26 -21.84
N LEU A 177 -0.23 -4.18 -21.04
CA LEU A 177 0.93 -3.92 -20.18
C LEU A 177 2.17 -3.48 -20.97
N PHE A 178 2.38 -4.06 -22.16
CA PHE A 178 3.52 -3.75 -22.98
C PHE A 178 3.44 -2.32 -23.54
N GLU A 179 2.31 -1.96 -24.13
CA GLU A 179 2.03 -0.61 -24.66
C GLU A 179 2.09 0.43 -23.54
N PHE A 180 1.58 0.08 -22.35
CA PHE A 180 1.70 0.93 -21.17
C PHE A 180 3.16 1.16 -20.80
N ALA A 181 3.98 0.10 -20.74
CA ALA A 181 5.40 0.22 -20.41
C ALA A 181 6.19 1.02 -21.46
N GLU A 182 5.86 0.91 -22.76
CA GLU A 182 6.47 1.69 -23.84
C GLU A 182 6.28 3.20 -23.65
N CYS A 183 5.15 3.65 -23.11
CA CYS A 183 4.95 5.07 -22.80
C CYS A 183 5.98 5.64 -21.81
N PHE A 184 6.58 4.80 -20.97
CA PHE A 184 7.57 5.20 -19.96
C PHE A 184 9.01 4.78 -20.33
N HIS A 185 9.16 4.04 -21.43
CA HIS A 185 10.42 3.54 -21.94
C HIS A 185 10.60 4.00 -23.40
N LYS A 186 11.48 4.98 -23.63
CA LYS A 186 12.20 5.01 -24.91
C LYS A 186 13.01 3.72 -24.92
N MET A 187 12.49 2.65 -25.53
CA MET A 187 13.27 1.44 -25.74
C MET A 187 14.54 1.84 -26.46
N ASP A 188 15.69 1.70 -25.81
CA ASP A 188 16.97 1.70 -26.51
C ASP A 188 16.84 0.61 -27.58
N GLN A 189 16.85 1.03 -28.85
CA GLN A 189 16.67 0.19 -30.04
C GLN A 189 17.84 -0.78 -30.28
N ALA A 190 18.48 -1.29 -29.23
CA ALA A 190 19.72 -2.07 -29.33
C ALA A 190 19.56 -3.58 -29.16
N HIS A 191 18.36 -4.12 -28.85
CA HIS A 191 18.19 -5.56 -28.57
C HIS A 191 16.92 -6.17 -29.18
N ARG A 192 16.59 -5.83 -30.44
CA ARG A 192 15.72 -6.68 -31.27
C ARG A 192 16.58 -7.53 -32.20
#